data_AF-A0A920QJC3-F1
#
_entry.id   AF-A0A920QJC3-F1
#
_cell.length_a   1.000
_cell.length_b   1.000
_cell.length_c   1.000
_cell.angle_alpha   90.00
_cell.angle_beta   90.00
_cell.angle_gamma   90.00
#
_symmetry.space_group_name_H-M   'P 1'
#
loop_
_entity.id
_entity.type
_entity.pdbx_description
1 polymer ?
#
loop_
_entity_poly.entity_id
_entity_poly.type
_entity_poly.pdbx_seq_one_letter_code
_entity_poly.pdbx_strand_id
1 'polypeptide(L)'
;MIRHANKRCENLGNTEFSEANANDLPFPEESFDAACCTQVLLYVNDVAQVISEIKRVLKPAGRIIIVETDWRGVVLNSYDNSITRKIFSAWDGAVPSPNLPLRLAPLLVENGFCNIDVEPIPILNTE
;
A
#
# COMPACT_ATOMS: atom_id res chain seq x y z
N MET A 1 -6.84 -3.39 13.91
CA MET A 1 -7.00 -4.25 12.70
C MET A 1 -6.82 -5.74 13.02
N ILE A 2 -5.71 -6.14 13.64
CA ILE A 2 -5.35 -7.56 13.92
C ILE A 2 -6.46 -8.36 14.61
N ARG A 3 -7.11 -7.82 15.67
CA ARG A 3 -8.25 -8.49 16.34
C ARG A 3 -9.35 -8.92 15.36
N HIS A 4 -9.69 -8.08 14.38
CA HIS A 4 -10.71 -8.39 13.38
C HIS A 4 -10.20 -9.40 12.34
N ALA A 5 -8.91 -9.33 11.98
CA ALA A 5 -8.29 -10.30 11.08
C ALA A 5 -8.28 -11.71 11.69
N ASN A 6 -7.85 -11.84 12.96
CA ASN A 6 -7.91 -13.08 13.73
C ASN A 6 -9.32 -13.68 13.74
N LYS A 7 -10.33 -12.88 14.05
CA LYS A 7 -11.73 -13.34 14.04
C LYS A 7 -12.20 -13.81 12.66
N ARG A 8 -11.86 -13.08 11.60
CA ARG A 8 -12.27 -13.44 10.22
C ARG A 8 -11.59 -14.72 9.73
N CYS A 9 -10.39 -15.00 10.23
CA CYS A 9 -9.57 -16.13 9.79
C CYS A 9 -9.52 -17.26 10.82
N GLU A 10 -10.40 -17.27 11.83
CA GLU A 10 -10.36 -18.23 12.94
C GLU A 10 -10.46 -19.70 12.51
N ASN A 11 -11.06 -19.95 11.33
CA ASN A 11 -11.21 -21.28 10.74
C ASN A 11 -10.12 -21.62 9.70
N LEU A 12 -9.11 -20.76 9.51
CA LEU A 12 -8.00 -20.98 8.59
C LEU A 12 -6.76 -21.44 9.40
N GLY A 13 -6.32 -22.67 9.19
CA GLY A 13 -5.19 -23.26 9.92
C GLY A 13 -3.80 -22.78 9.49
N ASN A 14 -3.72 -21.89 8.50
CA ASN A 14 -2.48 -21.46 7.83
C ASN A 14 -2.33 -19.93 7.83
N THR A 15 -2.82 -19.24 8.85
CA THR A 15 -2.73 -17.79 8.99
C THR A 15 -2.10 -17.39 10.31
N GLU A 16 -1.21 -16.40 10.27
CA GLU A 16 -0.63 -15.76 11.45
C GLU A 16 -0.73 -14.25 11.28
N PHE A 17 -0.95 -13.52 12.37
CA PHE A 17 -1.07 -12.06 12.37
C PHE A 17 -0.16 -11.47 13.44
N SER A 18 0.72 -10.57 13.03
CA SER A 18 1.66 -9.87 13.92
C SER A 18 1.49 -8.35 13.78
N GLU A 19 1.71 -7.64 14.88
CA GLU A 19 1.84 -6.18 14.87
C GLU A 19 3.31 -5.83 14.63
N ALA A 20 3.57 -5.10 13.54
CA ALA A 20 4.93 -4.73 13.13
C ALA A 20 4.93 -3.35 12.47
N ASN A 21 6.09 -2.69 12.54
CA ASN A 21 6.36 -1.47 11.77
C ASN A 21 6.89 -1.88 10.39
N ALA A 22 6.30 -1.34 9.31
CA ALA A 22 6.72 -1.68 7.95
C ALA A 22 8.16 -1.20 7.61
N ASN A 23 8.72 -0.26 8.38
CA ASN A 23 10.10 0.20 8.23
C ASN A 23 11.14 -0.74 8.87
N ASP A 24 10.69 -1.71 9.67
CA ASP A 24 11.53 -2.67 10.40
C ASP A 24 10.72 -3.95 10.65
N LEU A 25 10.69 -4.82 9.64
CA LEU A 25 9.89 -6.04 9.68
C LEU A 25 10.60 -7.10 10.53
N PRO A 26 9.93 -7.70 11.54
CA PRO A 26 10.53 -8.66 12.47
C PRO A 26 10.65 -10.07 11.87
N PHE A 27 11.02 -10.16 10.60
CA PHE A 27 11.20 -11.41 9.87
C PHE A 27 12.63 -11.50 9.33
N PRO A 28 13.22 -12.71 9.27
CA PRO A 28 14.51 -12.91 8.62
C PRO A 28 14.48 -12.50 7.14
N GLU A 29 15.67 -12.32 6.56
CA GLU A 29 15.78 -12.20 5.11
C GLU A 29 15.24 -13.45 4.40
N GLU A 30 14.83 -13.30 3.14
CA GLU A 30 14.48 -14.42 2.26
C GLU A 30 13.44 -15.41 2.85
N SER A 31 12.49 -14.91 3.64
CA SER A 31 11.51 -15.73 4.36
C SER A 31 10.23 -15.99 3.56
N PHE A 32 9.84 -15.07 2.68
CA PHE A 32 8.56 -15.13 1.97
C PHE A 32 8.72 -15.26 0.46
N ASP A 33 7.87 -16.09 -0.15
CA ASP A 33 7.81 -16.25 -1.61
C ASP A 33 7.06 -15.09 -2.29
N ALA A 34 6.15 -14.44 -1.56
CA ALA A 34 5.38 -13.31 -2.05
C ALA A 34 4.96 -12.35 -0.93
N ALA A 35 4.76 -11.08 -1.28
CA ALA A 35 4.25 -10.03 -0.41
C ALA A 35 3.09 -9.27 -1.07
N CYS A 36 2.15 -8.80 -0.26
CA CYS A 36 1.07 -7.92 -0.70
C CYS A 36 1.05 -6.68 0.19
N CYS A 37 1.01 -5.50 -0.44
CA CYS A 37 0.95 -4.22 0.23
C CYS A 37 -0.23 -3.43 -0.35
N THR A 38 -1.29 -3.23 0.44
CA THR A 38 -2.56 -2.65 -0.05
C THR A 38 -2.95 -1.47 0.81
N GLN A 39 -2.99 -0.26 0.23
CA GLN A 39 -3.35 0.98 0.90
C GLN A 39 -2.48 1.25 2.14
N VAL A 40 -1.15 1.11 2.01
CA VAL A 40 -0.20 1.31 3.12
C VAL A 40 0.86 2.35 2.78
N LEU A 41 1.50 2.26 1.62
CA LEU A 41 2.67 3.08 1.29
C LEU A 41 2.35 4.58 1.20
N LEU A 42 1.11 4.93 0.89
CA LEU A 42 0.62 6.31 0.89
C LEU A 42 0.72 7.00 2.27
N TYR A 43 0.77 6.21 3.35
CA TYR A 43 0.70 6.65 4.75
C TYR A 43 2.04 6.57 5.49
N VAL A 44 3.09 6.02 4.89
CA VAL A 44 4.41 5.93 5.51
C VAL A 44 5.26 7.14 5.14
N ASN A 45 6.16 7.54 6.05
CA ASN A 45 7.05 8.68 5.80
C ASN A 45 8.18 8.33 4.83
N ASP A 46 8.72 7.10 4.92
CA ASP A 46 9.82 6.62 4.08
C ASP A 46 9.38 5.40 3.27
N VAL A 47 8.85 5.66 2.08
CA VAL A 47 8.39 4.60 1.17
C VAL A 47 9.56 3.72 0.71
N ALA A 48 10.74 4.30 0.49
CA ALA A 48 11.89 3.56 0.01
C ALA A 48 12.38 2.57 1.07
N GLN A 49 12.45 2.98 2.34
CA GLN A 49 12.78 2.08 3.45
C GLN A 49 11.80 0.90 3.56
N VAL A 50 10.49 1.16 3.45
CA VAL A 50 9.49 0.08 3.50
C VAL A 50 9.63 -0.87 2.30
N ILE A 51 9.86 -0.35 1.08
CA ILE A 51 10.09 -1.19 -0.10
C ILE A 51 11.36 -2.04 0.07
N SER A 52 12.43 -1.46 0.65
CA SER A 52 13.67 -2.16 0.97
C SER A 52 13.45 -3.29 1.98
N GLU A 53 12.69 -3.06 3.05
CA GLU A 53 12.34 -4.09 4.02
C GLU A 53 11.50 -5.21 3.41
N ILE A 54 10.52 -4.88 2.56
CA ILE A 54 9.77 -5.90 1.83
C ILE A 54 10.70 -6.71 0.91
N LYS A 55 11.63 -6.06 0.22
CA LYS A 55 12.63 -6.74 -0.62
C LYS A 55 13.50 -7.68 0.18
N ARG A 56 13.97 -7.27 1.37
CA ARG A 56 14.83 -8.06 2.27
C ARG A 56 14.14 -9.35 2.70
N VAL A 57 12.87 -9.29 3.10
CA VAL A 57 12.13 -10.47 3.58
C VAL A 57 11.64 -11.38 2.45
N LEU A 58 11.67 -10.92 1.19
CA LEU A 58 11.36 -11.75 0.02
C LEU A 58 12.55 -12.62 -0.37
N LYS A 59 12.28 -13.88 -0.70
CA LYS A 59 13.26 -14.80 -1.30
C LYS A 59 13.77 -14.27 -2.64
N PRO A 60 14.93 -14.74 -3.14
CA PRO A 60 15.30 -14.55 -4.53
C PRO A 60 14.17 -15.02 -5.45
N ALA A 61 13.86 -14.22 -6.48
CA ALA A 61 12.70 -14.40 -7.37
C ALA A 61 11.30 -14.31 -6.69
N GLY A 62 11.23 -13.89 -5.43
CA GLY A 62 9.97 -13.55 -4.76
C GLY A 62 9.27 -12.36 -5.41
N ARG A 63 7.95 -12.29 -5.24
CA ARG A 63 7.09 -11.31 -5.93
C ARG A 63 6.36 -10.38 -4.96
N ILE A 64 6.07 -9.17 -5.41
CA ILE A 64 5.27 -8.21 -4.66
C ILE A 64 4.09 -7.72 -5.49
N ILE A 65 2.94 -7.53 -4.85
CA ILE A 65 1.81 -6.80 -5.39
C ILE A 65 1.57 -5.57 -4.51
N ILE A 66 1.50 -4.40 -5.14
CA ILE A 66 1.18 -3.13 -4.48
C ILE A 66 -0.11 -2.57 -5.06
N VAL A 67 -1.04 -2.20 -4.20
CA VAL A 67 -2.32 -1.57 -4.59
C VAL A 67 -2.49 -0.28 -3.80
N GLU A 68 -2.34 0.86 -4.48
CA GLU A 68 -2.43 2.19 -3.88
C GLU A 68 -3.41 3.06 -4.68
N THR A 69 -4.13 3.93 -3.98
CA THR A 69 -5.06 4.89 -4.60
C THR A 69 -4.30 6.16 -4.97
N ASP A 70 -4.45 6.63 -6.21
CA ASP A 70 -4.02 7.98 -6.57
C ASP A 70 -5.09 8.99 -6.13
N TRP A 71 -4.91 9.54 -4.92
CA TRP A 71 -5.82 10.53 -4.35
C TRP A 71 -5.78 11.88 -5.08
N ARG A 72 -4.86 12.10 -6.02
CA ARG A 72 -4.89 13.27 -6.92
C ARG A 72 -5.68 13.02 -8.20
N GLY A 73 -5.90 11.76 -8.56
CA GLY A 73 -6.75 11.35 -9.69
C GLY A 73 -8.25 11.27 -9.36
N VAL A 74 -8.64 11.47 -8.10
CA VAL A 74 -10.03 11.32 -7.66
C VAL A 74 -10.89 12.50 -8.11
N VAL A 75 -12.01 12.20 -8.76
CA VAL A 75 -13.08 13.16 -9.04
C VAL A 75 -14.23 12.92 -8.07
N LEU A 76 -14.55 13.93 -7.24
CA LEU A 76 -15.68 13.90 -6.32
C LEU A 76 -16.79 14.83 -6.79
N ASN A 77 -17.93 14.26 -7.12
CA ASN A 77 -19.15 15.01 -7.40
C ASN A 77 -19.95 15.18 -6.10
N SER A 78 -19.91 16.38 -5.51
CA SER A 78 -20.79 16.74 -4.40
C SER A 78 -21.72 17.87 -4.83
N TYR A 79 -22.87 18.01 -4.15
CA TYR A 79 -23.83 19.07 -4.47
C TYR A 79 -23.27 20.49 -4.23
N ASP A 80 -22.21 20.61 -3.43
CA ASP A 80 -21.54 21.88 -3.10
C ASP A 80 -20.01 21.71 -3.16
N ASN A 81 -19.39 22.39 -4.13
CA ASN A 81 -17.94 22.43 -4.30
C ASN A 81 -17.16 22.85 -3.04
N SER A 82 -17.77 23.57 -2.10
CA SER A 82 -17.16 23.90 -0.81
C SER A 82 -16.88 22.66 0.04
N ILE A 83 -17.73 21.64 -0.05
CA ILE A 83 -17.59 20.36 0.65
C ILE A 83 -16.48 19.55 0.00
N THR A 84 -16.48 19.44 -1.32
CA THR A 84 -15.40 18.76 -2.08
C THR A 84 -14.03 19.33 -1.68
N ARG A 85 -13.88 20.65 -1.60
CA ARG A 85 -12.61 21.28 -1.15
C ARG A 85 -12.24 20.93 0.29
N LYS A 86 -13.20 20.90 1.21
CA LYS A 86 -12.95 20.52 2.61
C LYS A 86 -12.49 19.07 2.73
N ILE A 87 -13.07 18.15 1.95
CA ILE A 87 -12.66 16.75 1.92
C ILE A 87 -11.21 16.61 1.46
N PHE A 88 -10.86 17.23 0.32
CA PHE A 88 -9.48 17.19 -0.18
C PHE A 88 -8.49 17.83 0.80
N SER A 89 -8.83 18.98 1.38
CA SER A 89 -7.97 19.62 2.39
C SER A 89 -7.75 18.75 3.63
N ALA A 90 -8.75 17.98 4.06
CA ALA A 90 -8.59 17.05 5.17
C ALA A 90 -7.69 15.86 4.78
N TRP A 91 -7.84 15.34 3.56
CA TRP A 91 -6.99 14.26 3.05
C TRP A 91 -5.53 14.68 2.87
N ASP A 92 -5.27 15.91 2.43
CA ASP A 92 -3.91 16.44 2.28
C ASP A 92 -3.13 16.44 3.61
N GLY A 93 -3.82 16.59 4.73
CA GLY A 93 -3.21 16.47 6.06
C GLY A 93 -3.01 15.03 6.54
N ALA A 94 -3.76 14.07 5.98
CA ALA A 94 -3.80 12.69 6.46
C ALA A 94 -2.95 11.72 5.60
N VAL A 95 -2.63 12.09 4.36
CA VAL A 95 -1.92 11.25 3.39
C VAL A 95 -0.63 11.95 2.97
N PRO A 96 0.54 11.56 3.51
CA PRO A 96 1.83 12.18 3.17
C PRO A 96 2.18 12.14 1.67
N SER A 97 1.80 11.06 0.97
CA SER A 97 2.16 10.84 -0.44
C SER A 97 0.94 10.57 -1.32
N PRO A 98 0.00 11.53 -1.51
CA PRO A 98 -1.31 11.26 -2.10
C PRO A 98 -1.29 10.87 -3.60
N ASN A 99 -0.20 11.15 -4.30
CA ASN A 99 0.03 10.78 -5.71
C ASN A 99 1.15 9.74 -5.88
N LEU A 100 1.43 8.94 -4.84
CA LEU A 100 2.48 7.92 -4.87
C LEU A 100 2.44 6.97 -6.06
N PRO A 101 1.27 6.50 -6.58
CA PRO A 101 1.24 5.54 -7.68
C PRO A 101 2.03 5.95 -8.91
N LEU A 102 2.08 7.26 -9.22
CA LEU A 102 2.84 7.81 -10.34
C LEU A 102 4.36 7.64 -10.20
N ARG A 103 4.84 7.34 -8.99
CA ARG A 103 6.26 7.18 -8.66
C ARG A 103 6.62 5.77 -8.19
N LEU A 104 5.66 4.85 -8.06
CA LEU A 104 5.92 3.50 -7.53
C LEU A 104 6.83 2.68 -8.44
N ALA A 105 6.57 2.64 -9.74
CA ALA A 105 7.39 1.86 -10.67
C ALA A 105 8.89 2.25 -10.63
N PRO A 106 9.29 3.54 -10.75
CA PRO A 106 10.70 3.89 -10.65
C PRO A 106 11.28 3.61 -9.26
N LEU A 107 10.53 3.84 -8.16
CA LEU A 107 10.99 3.52 -6.81
C LEU A 107 11.26 2.01 -6.64
N LEU A 108 10.41 1.15 -7.22
CA LEU A 108 10.61 -0.29 -7.20
C LEU A 108 11.87 -0.71 -7.97
N VAL A 109 12.13 -0.10 -9.14
CA VAL A 109 13.37 -0.33 -9.89
C VAL A 109 14.60 0.07 -9.08
N GLU A 110 14.57 1.26 -8.45
CA GLU A 110 15.66 1.75 -7.60
C GLU A 110 15.97 0.82 -6.41
N ASN A 111 14.97 0.06 -5.95
CA ASN A 111 15.08 -0.93 -4.87
C ASN A 111 15.28 -2.38 -5.37
N GLY A 112 15.70 -2.56 -6.62
CA GLY A 112 16.10 -3.87 -7.15
C GLY A 112 14.95 -4.82 -7.50
N PHE A 113 13.75 -4.29 -7.74
CA PHE A 113 12.69 -5.03 -8.41
C PHE A 113 12.82 -4.91 -9.93
N CYS A 114 12.33 -5.93 -10.65
CA CYS A 114 12.31 -5.99 -12.10
C CYS A 114 10.98 -6.61 -12.57
N ASN A 115 10.74 -6.60 -13.89
CA ASN A 115 9.50 -7.11 -14.50
C ASN A 115 8.24 -6.48 -13.88
N ILE A 116 8.23 -5.14 -13.82
CA ILE A 116 7.16 -4.38 -13.18
C ILE A 116 6.06 -4.10 -14.20
N ASP A 117 4.89 -4.68 -13.95
CA ASP A 117 3.66 -4.36 -14.67
C ASP A 117 2.83 -3.38 -13.83
N VAL A 118 2.25 -2.38 -14.49
CA VAL A 118 1.39 -1.38 -13.86
C VAL A 118 0.05 -1.36 -14.57
N GLU A 119 -1.01 -1.60 -13.81
CA GLU A 119 -2.38 -1.58 -14.30
C GLU A 119 -3.20 -0.51 -13.57
N PRO A 120 -3.77 0.48 -14.28
CA PRO A 120 -4.70 1.42 -13.67
C PRO A 120 -6.08 0.74 -13.52
N ILE A 121 -6.61 0.73 -12.30
CA ILE A 121 -7.95 0.21 -11.99
C ILE A 121 -8.89 1.40 -11.73
N PRO A 122 -9.73 1.80 -12.70
CA PRO A 122 -10.69 2.87 -12.49
C PRO A 122 -11.83 2.41 -11.57
N ILE A 123 -12.16 3.22 -10.57
CA ILE A 123 -13.29 3.00 -9.65
C ILE A 123 -14.30 4.12 -9.84
N LEU A 124 -15.56 3.76 -10.07
CA LEU A 124 -16.67 4.69 -10.15
C LEU A 124 -17.75 4.29 -9.15
N ASN A 125 -18.00 5.16 -8.17
CA ASN A 125 -19.08 4.99 -7.20
C ASN A 125 -20.19 5.99 -7.55
N THR A 126 -21.39 5.50 -7.85
CA THR A 126 -22.55 6.31 -8.26
C THR A 126 -23.71 6.28 -7.27
N GLU A 127 -23.58 5.53 -6.18
CA GLU A 127 -24.61 5.31 -5.15
C GLU A 127 -24.10 5.72 -3.77
#